data_AF-A0A0I9S489-F1
#
_entry.id   AF-A0A0I9S489-F1
#
_cell.length_a   1.000
_cell.length_b   1.000
_cell.length_c   1.000
_cell.angle_alpha   90.00
_cell.angle_beta   90.00
_cell.angle_gamma   90.00
#
_symmetry.space_group_name_H-M   'P 1'
#
loop_
_entity.id
_entity.type
_entity.pdbx_description
1 polymer ?
#
loop_
_entity_poly.entity_id
_entity_poly.type
_entity_poly.pdbx_seq_one_letter_code
_entity_poly.pdbx_strand_id
1 'polypeptide(L)'
;NFTLEEMAEGVEFAKKYGAKIYVTTNIFAHNENMDGLEEYLKGIEKAGVTGIIVADPLIIETCKRVAPSVEVHLSTQQSLSNWKAAQYWKEEGLHRLVLAREASYEEMKEIKEKVDIEIEAFVHGAMCIAYSG
;
A
#
# COMPACT_ATOMS: atom_id res chain seq x y z
N ASN A 1 -4.69 -1.51 16.86
CA ASN A 1 -3.48 -1.46 16.00
C ASN A 1 -2.29 -1.92 16.80
N PHE A 2 -1.29 -2.50 16.13
CA PHE A 2 -0.04 -2.94 16.74
C PHE A 2 0.86 -1.74 17.08
N THR A 3 1.66 -1.86 18.15
CA THR A 3 2.76 -0.91 18.40
C THR A 3 3.95 -1.21 17.47
N LEU A 4 4.93 -0.31 17.40
CA LEU A 4 6.14 -0.53 16.60
C LEU A 4 6.95 -1.72 17.13
N GLU A 5 6.94 -1.95 18.44
CA GLU A 5 7.58 -3.10 19.08
C GLU A 5 6.90 -4.40 18.66
N GLU A 6 5.56 -4.46 18.72
CA GLU A 6 4.81 -5.64 18.28
C GLU A 6 5.00 -5.90 16.77
N MET A 7 5.11 -4.84 15.95
CA MET A 7 5.44 -4.99 14.53
C MET A 7 6.83 -5.59 14.33
N ALA A 8 7.84 -5.13 15.08
CA ALA A 8 9.19 -5.68 15.00
C ALA A 8 9.23 -7.15 15.44
N GLU A 9 8.50 -7.52 16.50
CA GLU A 9 8.35 -8.92 16.91
C GLU A 9 7.68 -9.77 15.82
N GLY A 10 6.64 -9.25 15.18
CA GLY A 10 5.96 -9.90 14.06
C GLY A 10 6.87 -10.09 12.84
N VAL A 11 7.71 -9.08 12.54
CA VAL A 11 8.72 -9.16 11.48
C VAL A 11 9.75 -10.24 11.79
N GLU A 12 10.30 -10.28 13.00
CA GLU A 12 11.28 -11.31 13.40
C GLU A 12 10.67 -12.71 13.43
N PHE A 13 9.39 -12.83 13.78
CA PHE A 13 8.66 -14.09 13.65
C PHE A 13 8.52 -14.51 12.18
N ALA A 14 8.03 -13.62 11.31
CA ALA A 14 7.78 -13.91 9.90
C ALA A 14 9.06 -14.24 9.11
N LYS A 15 10.17 -13.54 9.42
CA LYS A 15 11.49 -13.80 8.82
C LYS A 15 11.94 -15.25 8.98
N LYS A 16 11.64 -15.90 10.11
CA LYS A 16 12.00 -17.31 10.37
C LYS A 16 11.36 -18.28 9.36
N TYR A 17 10.28 -17.84 8.71
CA TYR A 17 9.53 -18.62 7.73
C TYR A 17 9.65 -18.05 6.30
N GLY A 18 10.53 -17.05 6.09
CA GLY A 18 10.66 -16.39 4.79
C GLY A 18 9.42 -15.58 4.37
N ALA A 19 8.55 -15.23 5.33
CA ALA A 19 7.37 -14.42 5.07
C ALA A 19 7.69 -12.92 5.16
N LYS A 20 7.05 -12.13 4.28
CA LYS A 20 7.10 -10.66 4.29
C LYS A 20 5.97 -10.10 5.15
N ILE A 21 6.21 -8.96 5.80
CA ILE A 21 5.19 -8.22 6.55
C ILE A 21 4.88 -6.92 5.82
N TYR A 22 3.59 -6.66 5.61
CA TYR A 22 3.09 -5.41 5.09
C TYR A 22 2.14 -4.77 6.10
N VAL A 23 2.25 -3.47 6.30
CA VAL A 23 1.42 -2.71 7.24
C VAL A 23 0.43 -1.83 6.47
N THR A 24 -0.85 -1.91 6.81
CA THR A 24 -1.87 -1.05 6.21
C THR A 24 -1.83 0.34 6.85
N THR A 25 -1.49 1.35 6.04
CA THR A 25 -1.62 2.79 6.33
C THR A 25 -2.67 3.39 5.40
N ASN A 26 -3.79 2.67 5.29
CA ASN A 26 -4.88 2.90 4.35
C ASN A 26 -5.92 3.88 4.93
N ILE A 27 -5.47 5.02 5.43
CA ILE A 27 -6.35 6.14 5.74
C ILE A 27 -6.16 7.23 4.70
N PHE A 28 -7.23 7.98 4.43
CA PHE A 28 -7.07 9.34 3.92
C PHE A 28 -6.85 10.24 5.11
N ALA A 29 -5.70 10.90 5.16
CA ALA A 29 -5.25 11.54 6.36
C ALA A 29 -6.03 12.84 6.60
N HIS A 30 -6.51 13.03 7.82
CA HIS A 30 -6.96 14.32 8.31
C HIS A 30 -5.80 15.07 8.96
N ASN A 31 -5.95 16.37 9.20
CA ASN A 31 -4.87 17.21 9.77
C ASN A 31 -4.30 16.65 11.10
N GLU A 32 -5.15 16.03 11.91
CA GLU A 32 -4.74 15.39 13.17
C GLU A 32 -3.82 14.17 12.98
N ASN A 33 -3.75 13.60 11.77
CA ASN A 33 -2.88 12.48 11.44
C ASN A 33 -1.50 12.92 10.92
N MET A 34 -1.26 14.23 10.79
CA MET A 34 0.01 14.76 10.30
C MET A 34 1.09 14.73 11.38
N ASP A 35 0.71 15.04 12.62
CA ASP A 35 1.63 15.06 13.74
C ASP A 35 2.12 13.63 14.04
N GLY A 36 3.44 13.43 13.96
CA GLY A 36 4.07 12.12 14.19
C GLY A 36 4.10 11.19 12.98
N LEU A 37 3.61 11.60 11.80
CA LEU A 37 3.60 10.76 10.59
C LEU A 37 5.01 10.34 10.17
N GLU A 38 5.96 11.28 10.15
CA GLU A 38 7.34 10.98 9.77
C GLU A 38 8.00 10.01 10.75
N GLU A 39 7.82 10.24 12.06
CA GLU A 39 8.35 9.39 13.13
C GLU A 39 7.78 7.98 13.03
N TYR A 40 6.48 7.86 12.76
CA TYR A 40 5.81 6.59 12.57
C TYR A 40 6.36 5.82 11.37
N LEU A 41 6.53 6.46 10.21
CA LEU A 41 7.08 5.84 9.01
C LEU A 41 8.54 5.41 9.18
N LYS A 42 9.38 6.23 9.83
CA LYS A 42 10.75 5.84 10.24
C LYS A 42 10.72 4.65 11.19
N GLY A 43 9.74 4.61 12.09
CA GLY A 43 9.49 3.48 12.99
C GLY A 43 9.16 2.18 12.24
N ILE A 44 8.29 2.25 11.24
CA ILE A 44 7.94 1.11 10.36
C ILE A 44 9.19 0.56 9.66
N GLU A 45 10.01 1.44 9.08
CA GLU A 45 11.27 1.03 8.44
C GLU A 45 12.21 0.36 9.44
N LYS A 46 12.39 0.97 10.62
CA LYS A 46 13.24 0.42 11.69
C LYS A 46 12.74 -0.94 12.20
N ALA A 47 11.43 -1.15 12.24
CA ALA A 47 10.83 -2.43 12.61
C ALA A 47 11.09 -3.53 11.56
N GLY A 48 11.56 -3.18 10.36
CA GLY A 48 11.87 -4.11 9.28
C GLY A 48 10.65 -4.57 8.49
N VAL A 49 9.57 -3.78 8.51
CA VAL A 49 8.39 -4.01 7.67
C VAL A 49 8.80 -3.92 6.20
N THR A 50 8.26 -4.83 5.37
CA THR A 50 8.62 -4.90 3.94
C THR A 50 8.00 -3.77 3.13
N GLY A 51 6.75 -3.43 3.43
CA GLY A 51 6.03 -2.38 2.71
C GLY A 51 4.80 -1.87 3.44
N ILE A 52 4.26 -0.77 2.94
CA ILE A 52 2.99 -0.22 3.38
C ILE A 52 1.93 -0.29 2.28
N ILE A 53 0.67 -0.46 2.68
CA ILE A 53 -0.50 -0.40 1.80
C ILE A 53 -1.24 0.91 2.10
N VAL A 54 -1.21 1.86 1.18
CA VAL A 54 -1.55 3.28 1.42
C VAL A 54 -2.37 3.88 0.28
N ALA A 55 -3.24 4.85 0.60
CA ALA A 55 -4.05 5.57 -0.38
C ALA A 55 -3.69 7.05 -0.49
N ASP A 56 -3.29 7.69 0.62
CA ASP A 56 -3.08 9.13 0.68
C ASP A 56 -1.77 9.57 -0.02
N PRO A 57 -1.80 10.49 -1.00
CA PRO A 57 -0.62 10.98 -1.70
C PRO A 57 0.45 11.57 -0.78
N LEU A 58 0.06 12.24 0.31
CA LEU A 58 1.01 12.86 1.24
C LEU A 58 1.73 11.78 2.07
N ILE A 59 1.04 10.72 2.48
CA ILE A 59 1.68 9.59 3.17
C ILE A 59 2.64 8.88 2.21
N ILE A 60 2.25 8.69 0.94
CA ILE A 60 3.10 8.11 -0.11
C ILE A 60 4.39 8.92 -0.25
N GLU A 61 4.27 10.23 -0.47
CA GLU A 61 5.41 11.14 -0.62
C GLU A 61 6.31 11.13 0.61
N THR A 62 5.70 11.22 1.80
CA THR A 62 6.42 11.23 3.07
C THR A 62 7.17 9.93 3.29
N CYS A 63 6.56 8.78 3.04
CA CYS A 63 7.20 7.46 3.18
C CYS A 63 8.42 7.35 2.26
N LYS A 64 8.29 7.74 1.00
CA LYS A 64 9.44 7.75 0.05
C LYS A 64 10.58 8.65 0.54
N ARG A 65 10.28 9.75 1.22
CA ARG A 65 11.27 10.70 1.73
C ARG A 65 11.96 10.20 3.00
N VAL A 66 11.21 9.63 3.95
CA VAL A 66 11.71 9.34 5.30
C VAL A 66 11.97 7.87 5.60
N ALA A 67 11.42 6.97 4.79
CA ALA A 67 11.50 5.52 4.92
C ALA A 67 11.69 4.86 3.54
N PRO A 68 12.74 5.22 2.78
CA PRO A 68 12.92 4.84 1.37
C PRO A 68 13.12 3.33 1.16
N SER A 69 13.41 2.55 2.21
CA SER A 69 13.59 1.10 2.13
C SER A 69 12.25 0.34 2.13
N VAL A 70 11.16 1.02 2.48
CA VAL A 70 9.81 0.44 2.62
C VAL A 70 9.12 0.48 1.25
N GLU A 71 8.68 -0.69 0.77
CA GLU A 71 7.88 -0.76 -0.46
C GLU A 71 6.54 0.01 -0.27
N VAL A 72 6.09 0.71 -1.31
CA VAL A 72 4.81 1.45 -1.28
C VAL A 72 3.82 0.81 -2.22
N HIS A 73 2.74 0.27 -1.67
CA HIS A 73 1.67 -0.42 -2.39
C HIS A 73 0.39 0.42 -2.35
N LEU A 74 -0.25 0.61 -3.51
CA LEU A 74 -1.50 1.37 -3.59
C LEU A 74 -2.64 0.57 -2.96
N SER A 75 -3.38 1.17 -2.05
CA SER A 75 -4.58 0.59 -1.44
C SER A 75 -5.78 0.61 -2.41
N THR A 76 -6.65 -0.41 -2.31
CA THR A 76 -7.96 -0.44 -3.00
C THR A 76 -8.85 0.78 -2.75
N GLN A 77 -8.58 1.58 -1.72
CA GLN A 77 -9.28 2.85 -1.48
C GLN A 77 -9.12 3.88 -2.61
N GLN A 78 -8.12 3.71 -3.48
CA GLN A 78 -7.94 4.53 -4.68
C GLN A 78 -8.80 4.05 -5.87
N SER A 79 -9.55 2.95 -5.72
CA SER A 79 -10.46 2.39 -6.74
C SER A 79 -9.84 2.36 -8.14
N LEU A 80 -8.61 1.86 -8.25
CA LEU A 80 -7.87 1.84 -9.49
C LEU A 80 -8.39 0.77 -10.46
N SER A 81 -8.99 1.20 -11.58
CA SER A 81 -9.57 0.29 -12.60
C SER A 81 -9.05 0.54 -14.03
N ASN A 82 -8.18 1.53 -14.27
CA ASN A 82 -7.73 1.87 -15.63
C ASN A 82 -6.20 2.04 -15.72
N TRP A 83 -5.66 1.77 -16.91
CA TRP A 83 -4.21 1.77 -17.15
C TRP A 83 -3.57 3.15 -17.07
N LYS A 84 -4.29 4.25 -17.35
CA LYS A 84 -3.72 5.60 -17.26
C LYS A 84 -3.45 5.99 -15.81
N ALA A 85 -4.39 5.70 -14.92
CA ALA A 85 -4.19 5.88 -13.49
C ALA A 85 -3.11 4.93 -12.96
N ALA A 86 -3.01 3.71 -13.49
CA ALA A 86 -1.93 2.79 -13.11
C ALA A 86 -0.55 3.33 -13.52
N GLN A 87 -0.46 3.90 -14.73
CA GLN A 87 0.74 4.56 -15.21
C GLN A 87 1.12 5.76 -14.34
N TYR A 88 0.16 6.61 -13.98
CA TYR A 88 0.37 7.72 -13.06
C TYR A 88 1.00 7.25 -11.74
N TRP A 89 0.41 6.25 -11.08
CA TRP A 89 0.95 5.74 -9.82
C TRP A 89 2.32 5.07 -9.96
N LYS A 90 2.60 4.44 -11.11
CA LYS A 90 3.95 3.94 -11.43
C LYS A 90 4.95 5.10 -11.52
N GLU A 91 4.60 6.19 -12.21
CA GLU A 91 5.45 7.37 -12.37
C GLU A 91 5.68 8.08 -11.02
N GLU A 92 4.68 8.04 -10.13
CA GLU A 92 4.80 8.43 -8.72
C GLU A 92 5.66 7.47 -7.88
N GLY A 93 6.23 6.41 -8.46
CA GLY A 93 7.23 5.54 -7.84
C GLY A 93 6.67 4.47 -6.91
N LEU A 94 5.41 4.06 -7.09
CA LEU A 94 4.85 2.93 -6.36
C LEU A 94 5.40 1.60 -6.87
N HIS A 95 5.46 0.63 -5.96
CA HIS A 95 6.03 -0.69 -6.23
C HIS A 95 4.95 -1.67 -6.72
N ARG A 96 3.73 -1.55 -6.19
CA ARG A 96 2.60 -2.42 -6.49
C ARG A 96 1.29 -1.65 -6.43
N LEU A 97 0.35 -2.02 -7.29
CA LEU A 97 -0.99 -1.43 -7.32
C LEU A 97 -2.04 -2.49 -6.96
N VAL A 98 -2.72 -2.32 -5.83
CA VAL A 98 -3.89 -3.16 -5.51
C VAL A 98 -5.10 -2.58 -6.23
N LEU A 99 -5.63 -3.35 -7.19
CA LEU A 99 -6.69 -2.90 -8.09
C LEU A 99 -8.05 -2.81 -7.39
N ALA A 100 -8.95 -2.05 -7.99
CA ALA A 100 -10.36 -2.00 -7.60
C ALA A 100 -10.94 -3.42 -7.54
N ARG A 101 -11.86 -3.67 -6.60
CA ARG A 101 -12.45 -5.01 -6.40
C ARG A 101 -13.35 -5.41 -7.56
N GLU A 102 -13.91 -4.41 -8.22
CA GLU A 102 -14.76 -4.46 -9.39
C GLU A 102 -13.99 -4.46 -10.71
N ALA A 103 -12.65 -4.37 -10.68
CA ALA A 103 -11.84 -4.44 -11.89
C ALA A 103 -12.09 -5.79 -12.60
N SER A 104 -12.41 -5.71 -13.88
CA SER A 104 -12.59 -6.87 -14.76
C SER A 104 -11.26 -7.48 -15.17
N TYR A 105 -11.28 -8.74 -15.59
CA TYR A 105 -10.10 -9.39 -16.14
C TYR A 105 -9.55 -8.64 -17.37
N GLU A 106 -10.43 -8.10 -18.20
CA GLU A 106 -10.10 -7.31 -19.38
C GLU A 106 -9.33 -6.04 -19.01
N GLU A 107 -9.80 -5.31 -17.98
CA GLU A 107 -9.10 -4.12 -17.46
C GLU A 107 -7.73 -4.50 -16.86
N MET A 108 -7.66 -5.58 -16.06
CA MET A 108 -6.39 -6.07 -15.49
C MET A 108 -5.38 -6.41 -16.58
N LYS A 109 -5.84 -7.09 -17.63
CA LYS A 109 -5.02 -7.46 -18.79
C LYS A 109 -4.51 -6.22 -19.51
N GLU A 110 -5.37 -5.25 -19.79
CA GLU A 110 -4.97 -4.00 -20.45
C GLU A 110 -3.94 -3.22 -19.62
N ILE A 111 -4.12 -3.14 -18.29
CA ILE A 111 -3.15 -2.54 -17.37
C ILE A 111 -1.79 -3.24 -17.51
N LYS A 112 -1.76 -4.58 -17.46
CA LYS A 112 -0.50 -5.34 -17.58
C LYS A 112 0.18 -5.23 -18.93
N GLU A 113 -0.58 -5.10 -20.02
CA GLU A 113 -0.03 -4.93 -21.37
C GLU A 113 0.59 -3.53 -21.56
N LYS A 114 0.07 -2.50 -20.88
CA LYS A 114 0.49 -1.11 -21.07
C LYS A 114 1.45 -0.59 -20.00
N VAL A 115 1.37 -1.12 -18.78
CA VAL A 115 2.10 -0.60 -17.62
C VAL A 115 2.89 -1.73 -16.97
N ASP A 116 4.21 -1.61 -17.04
CA ASP A 116 5.13 -2.55 -16.38
C ASP A 116 5.24 -2.23 -14.88
N ILE A 117 4.22 -2.61 -14.11
CA ILE A 117 4.17 -2.54 -12.64
C ILE A 117 3.52 -3.81 -12.08
N GLU A 118 3.85 -4.18 -10.84
CA GLU A 118 3.16 -5.26 -10.14
C GLU A 118 1.71 -4.83 -9.84
N ILE A 119 0.74 -5.70 -10.13
CA ILE A 119 -0.65 -5.51 -9.73
C ILE A 119 -1.06 -6.63 -8.79
N GLU A 120 -1.97 -6.31 -7.87
CA GLU A 120 -2.60 -7.27 -6.96
C GLU A 120 -4.12 -7.14 -7.09
N ALA A 121 -4.81 -8.27 -7.13
CA ALA A 121 -6.25 -8.33 -7.31
C ALA A 121 -6.88 -9.32 -6.33
N PHE A 122 -8.12 -9.02 -5.91
CA PHE A 122 -8.89 -9.91 -5.05
C PHE A 122 -9.61 -10.96 -5.90
N VAL A 123 -9.45 -12.24 -5.54
CA VAL A 123 -10.10 -13.36 -6.26
C VAL A 123 -11.39 -13.83 -5.56
N HIS A 124 -11.42 -13.80 -4.23
CA HIS A 124 -12.58 -14.17 -3.42
C HIS A 124 -12.61 -13.41 -2.09
N GLY A 125 -13.79 -13.19 -1.51
CA GLY A 125 -13.94 -12.65 -0.14
C GLY A 125 -13.75 -11.14 0.03
N ALA A 126 -13.72 -10.36 -1.05
CA ALA A 126 -13.54 -8.91 -1.01
C ALA A 126 -14.81 -8.13 -0.61
N MET A 127 -15.63 -8.67 0.30
CA MET A 127 -16.83 -7.96 0.77
C MET A 127 -16.44 -6.96 1.86
N CYS A 128 -16.29 -5.69 1.48
CA CYS A 128 -16.36 -4.58 2.42
C CYS A 128 -17.45 -3.63 1.95
N ILE A 129 -18.33 -3.24 2.86
CA ILE A 129 -19.38 -2.24 2.64
C ILE A 129 -18.72 -0.94 2.19
N ALA A 130 -19.17 -0.43 1.05
CA ALA A 130 -18.84 0.91 0.60
C ALA A 130 -19.42 1.92 1.60
N TYR A 131 -18.57 2.68 2.28
CA TYR A 131 -19.02 3.91 2.90
C TYR A 131 -19.00 4.98 1.80
N SER A 132 -20.16 5.14 1.16
CA SER A 132 -20.47 6.02 0.01
C SER A 132 -20.12 5.43 -1.38
N GLY A 133 -20.82 4.42 -1.88
CA GLY A 133 -22.07 3.82 -1.40
C GLY A 133 -22.45 2.55 -2.17
#